data_AF-A0A9P3B1A6-F1
#
_entry.id   AF-A0A9P3B1A6-F1
#
_cell.length_a   1.000
_cell.length_b   1.000
_cell.length_c   1.000
_cell.angle_alpha   90.00
_cell.angle_beta   90.00
_cell.angle_gamma   90.00
#
_symmetry.space_group_name_H-M   'P 1'
#
loop_
_entity.id
_entity.type
_entity.pdbx_description
1 polymer ?
#
loop_
_entity_poly.entity_id
_entity_poly.type
_entity_poly.pdbx_seq_one_letter_code
_entity_poly.pdbx_strand_id
1 'polypeptide(L)'
;MGKYSLNAEEMDELMHRQIRNAQNNSDRQRKAIAAHCARQNVPLASHDDATAAHVHESIGLGMAIAEFPTTAEAASASHQKGLKVMMGAPNIIRGGSHSGNIAASHLAKEGVLDILSSDYYPSSLLAAAMKLTEPDVGFSLPEAIRTVSKTPAETVGLCDRGEIKAGLFADLIQVRAHHGHPLIHQVWKQGRRVF
;
A
#
# COMPACT_ATOMS: atom_id res chain seq x y z
N MET A 1 -15.14 28.50 3.54
CA MET A 1 -15.78 27.65 4.57
C MET A 1 -15.11 26.29 4.55
N GLY A 2 -14.64 25.78 5.69
CA GLY A 2 -13.99 24.47 5.79
C GLY A 2 -14.99 23.30 5.75
N LYS A 3 -14.47 22.07 5.77
CA LYS A 3 -15.21 20.79 5.65
C LYS A 3 -16.44 20.65 6.57
N TYR A 4 -16.49 21.39 7.68
CA TYR A 4 -17.53 21.28 8.71
C TYR A 4 -18.39 22.55 8.86
N SER A 5 -18.16 23.60 8.07
CA SER A 5 -18.88 24.88 8.17
C SER A 5 -18.92 25.50 9.58
N LEU A 6 -17.94 25.19 10.42
CA LEU A 6 -17.81 25.71 11.78
C LEU A 6 -17.18 27.10 11.78
N ASN A 7 -17.57 27.92 12.75
CA ASN A 7 -16.85 29.16 13.07
C ASN A 7 -15.53 28.83 13.80
N ALA A 8 -14.71 29.84 14.07
CA ALA A 8 -13.38 29.65 14.68
C ALA A 8 -13.47 29.03 16.09
N GLU A 9 -14.40 29.51 16.92
CA GLU A 9 -14.59 29.03 18.29
C GLU A 9 -15.07 27.57 18.32
N GLU A 10 -16.05 27.23 17.48
CA GLU A 10 -16.54 25.87 17.32
C GLU A 10 -15.45 24.91 16.80
N MET A 11 -14.54 25.40 15.95
CA MET A 11 -13.41 24.61 15.46
C MET A 11 -12.39 24.35 16.59
N ASP A 12 -12.08 25.36 17.41
CA ASP A 12 -11.17 25.22 18.55
C ASP A 12 -11.73 24.23 19.58
N GLU A 13 -13.04 24.30 19.87
CA GLU A 13 -13.70 23.34 20.75
C GLU A 13 -13.64 21.91 20.19
N LEU A 14 -13.86 21.75 18.88
CA LEU A 14 -13.73 20.46 18.21
C LEU A 14 -12.30 19.91 18.32
N MET A 15 -11.29 20.74 18.07
CA MET A 15 -9.88 20.35 18.18
C MET A 15 -9.54 19.91 19.60
N HIS A 16 -9.90 20.70 20.62
CA HIS A 16 -9.68 20.36 22.01
C HIS A 16 -10.38 19.04 22.40
N ARG A 17 -11.60 18.81 21.91
CA ARG A 17 -12.31 17.55 22.13
C ARG A 17 -11.58 16.37 21.47
N GLN A 18 -11.10 16.51 20.24
CA GLN A 18 -10.39 15.43 19.55
C GLN A 18 -9.03 15.11 20.19
N ILE A 19 -8.30 16.13 20.67
CA ILE A 19 -7.05 15.93 21.41
C ILE A 19 -7.32 15.14 22.70
N ARG A 20 -8.32 15.54 23.50
CA ARG A 20 -8.70 14.80 24.71
C ARG A 20 -9.13 13.37 24.40
N ASN A 21 -9.92 13.18 23.35
CA ASN A 21 -10.33 11.85 22.92
C ASN A 21 -9.13 10.98 22.56
N ALA A 22 -8.16 11.53 21.82
CA ALA A 22 -6.96 10.83 21.41
C ALA A 22 -6.08 10.45 22.61
N GLN A 23 -5.84 11.40 23.53
CA GLN A 23 -5.08 11.16 24.76
C GLN A 23 -5.70 10.04 25.62
N ASN A 24 -7.03 10.03 25.73
CA ASN A 24 -7.73 9.08 26.59
C ASN A 24 -7.95 7.70 25.97
N ASN A 25 -7.97 7.60 24.63
CA ASN A 25 -8.45 6.38 23.96
C ASN A 25 -7.50 5.78 22.93
N SER A 26 -6.66 6.57 22.23
CA SER A 26 -5.98 6.08 21.02
C SER A 26 -5.11 4.85 21.27
N ASP A 27 -4.21 4.90 22.25
CA ASP A 27 -3.29 3.78 22.54
C ASP A 27 -4.04 2.52 23.00
N ARG A 28 -4.96 2.68 23.95
CA ARG A 28 -5.77 1.56 24.47
C ARG A 28 -6.58 0.89 23.36
N GLN A 29 -7.25 1.69 22.53
CA GLN A 29 -8.09 1.16 21.46
C GLN A 29 -7.25 0.53 20.35
N ARG A 30 -6.13 1.15 19.97
CA ARG A 30 -5.19 0.60 18.98
C ARG A 30 -4.68 -0.78 19.39
N LYS A 31 -4.22 -0.92 20.64
CA LYS A 31 -3.78 -2.21 21.20
C LYS A 31 -4.91 -3.24 21.26
N ALA A 32 -6.12 -2.83 21.65
CA ALA A 32 -7.27 -3.72 21.71
C ALA A 32 -7.67 -4.25 20.32
N ILE A 33 -7.69 -3.37 19.31
CA ILE A 33 -7.96 -3.72 17.90
C ILE A 33 -6.87 -4.67 17.39
N ALA A 34 -5.59 -4.32 17.58
CA ALA A 34 -4.48 -5.16 17.14
C ALA A 34 -4.55 -6.57 17.76
N ALA A 35 -4.79 -6.66 19.07
CA ALA A 35 -4.96 -7.94 19.75
C ALA A 35 -6.18 -8.73 19.25
N HIS A 36 -7.27 -8.05 18.88
CA HIS A 36 -8.43 -8.70 18.29
C HIS A 36 -8.13 -9.27 16.90
N CYS A 37 -7.51 -8.48 16.03
CA CYS A 37 -7.12 -8.91 14.69
C CYS A 37 -6.13 -10.08 14.74
N ALA A 38 -5.15 -10.04 15.64
CA ALA A 38 -4.19 -11.13 15.83
C ALA A 38 -4.88 -12.45 16.20
N ARG A 39 -5.88 -12.44 17.10
CA ARG A 39 -6.66 -13.65 17.44
C ARG A 39 -7.47 -14.22 16.27
N GLN A 40 -7.79 -13.39 15.29
CA GLN A 40 -8.56 -13.76 14.10
C GLN A 40 -7.68 -13.98 12.86
N ASN A 41 -6.35 -13.92 12.99
CA ASN A 41 -5.40 -13.95 11.88
C ASN A 41 -5.71 -12.91 10.78
N VAL A 42 -6.21 -11.73 11.18
CA VAL A 42 -6.46 -10.61 10.26
C VAL A 42 -5.19 -9.77 10.17
N PRO A 43 -4.56 -9.66 8.98
CA PRO A 43 -3.39 -8.83 8.79
C PRO A 43 -3.75 -7.35 8.96
N LEU A 44 -2.82 -6.58 9.51
CA LEU A 44 -2.97 -5.16 9.71
C LEU A 44 -1.88 -4.38 8.97
N ALA A 45 -2.22 -3.15 8.60
CA ALA A 45 -1.31 -2.17 8.04
C ALA A 45 -1.21 -0.97 8.98
N SER A 46 0.00 -0.42 9.14
CA SER A 46 0.16 0.96 9.61
C SER A 46 -0.09 1.93 8.46
N HIS A 47 -0.30 3.22 8.78
CA HIS A 47 -0.53 4.27 7.79
C HIS A 47 0.31 5.49 8.11
N ASP A 48 0.97 6.07 7.11
CA ASP A 48 1.76 7.31 7.19
C ASP A 48 2.91 7.27 8.22
N ASP A 49 3.58 6.13 8.39
CA ASP A 49 4.76 6.03 9.24
C ASP A 49 5.82 7.05 8.79
N ALA A 50 6.31 7.86 9.73
CA ALA A 50 7.20 9.00 9.45
C ALA A 50 8.53 8.92 10.20
N THR A 51 8.57 8.18 11.32
CA THR A 51 9.71 8.11 12.23
C THR A 51 10.00 6.66 12.59
N ALA A 52 11.23 6.38 13.03
CA ALA A 52 11.57 5.08 13.58
C ALA A 52 10.65 4.66 14.74
N ALA A 53 10.16 5.62 15.56
CA ALA A 53 9.24 5.33 16.65
C ALA A 53 7.88 4.79 16.15
N HIS A 54 7.35 5.33 15.06
CA HIS A 54 6.14 4.80 14.42
C HIS A 54 6.37 3.36 13.94
N VAL A 55 7.50 3.11 13.27
CA VAL A 55 7.86 1.76 12.79
C VAL A 55 7.96 0.76 13.95
N HIS A 56 8.58 1.13 15.07
CA HIS A 56 8.67 0.27 16.25
C HIS A 56 7.29 -0.01 16.86
N GLU A 57 6.40 0.98 16.91
CA GLU A 57 5.02 0.78 17.33
C GLU A 57 4.29 -0.19 16.40
N SER A 58 4.39 0.00 15.08
CA SER A 58 3.77 -0.86 14.07
C SER A 58 4.22 -2.32 14.20
N ILE A 59 5.52 -2.55 14.40
CA ILE A 59 6.06 -3.89 14.67
C ILE A 59 5.51 -4.46 15.98
N GLY A 60 5.48 -3.66 17.05
CA GLY A 60 4.97 -4.08 18.36
C GLY A 60 3.49 -4.45 18.34
N LEU A 61 2.71 -3.91 17.39
CA LEU A 61 1.31 -4.23 17.18
C LEU A 61 1.09 -5.39 16.18
N GLY A 62 2.15 -5.93 15.59
CA GLY A 62 2.08 -7.05 14.64
C GLY A 62 1.59 -6.65 13.25
N MET A 63 1.84 -5.41 12.80
CA MET A 63 1.49 -4.98 11.45
C MET A 63 2.34 -5.72 10.41
N ALA A 64 1.72 -6.12 9.30
CA ALA A 64 2.38 -6.78 8.17
C ALA A 64 2.79 -5.79 7.07
N ILE A 65 2.08 -4.66 6.97
CA ILE A 65 2.23 -3.67 5.91
C ILE A 65 2.55 -2.30 6.52
N ALA A 66 3.51 -1.59 5.94
CA ALA A 66 3.69 -0.16 6.16
C ALA A 66 3.06 0.59 4.97
N GLU A 67 1.85 1.09 5.14
CA GLU A 67 1.14 1.82 4.10
C GLU A 67 1.58 3.29 4.07
N PHE A 68 1.97 3.75 2.87
CA PHE A 68 2.30 5.13 2.57
C PHE A 68 3.27 5.80 3.56
N PRO A 69 4.40 5.16 3.95
CA PRO A 69 5.38 5.83 4.78
C PRO A 69 5.76 7.18 4.17
N THR A 70 5.82 8.21 4.99
CA THR A 70 5.97 9.60 4.53
C THR A 70 7.43 10.01 4.38
N THR A 71 8.36 9.25 4.97
CA THR A 71 9.80 9.47 4.94
C THR A 71 10.55 8.24 4.41
N ALA A 72 11.70 8.47 3.77
CA ALA A 72 12.59 7.38 3.34
C ALA A 72 13.15 6.59 4.54
N GLU A 73 13.40 7.25 5.67
CA GLU A 73 13.83 6.61 6.91
C GLU A 73 12.80 5.58 7.38
N ALA A 74 11.52 5.97 7.47
CA ALA A 74 10.46 5.07 7.91
C ALA A 74 10.24 3.92 6.92
N ALA A 75 10.25 4.19 5.61
CA ALA A 75 10.13 3.15 4.59
C ALA A 75 11.26 2.10 4.71
N SER A 76 12.51 2.56 4.75
CA SER A 76 13.68 1.69 4.89
C SER A 76 13.68 0.90 6.19
N ALA A 77 13.34 1.55 7.30
CA ALA A 77 13.25 0.87 8.60
C ALA A 77 12.14 -0.20 8.60
N SER A 78 10.96 0.10 8.04
CA SER A 78 9.86 -0.86 7.91
C SER A 78 10.27 -2.07 7.08
N HIS A 79 10.85 -1.84 5.90
CA HIS A 79 11.29 -2.91 5.00
C HIS A 79 12.36 -3.82 5.66
N GLN A 80 13.38 -3.22 6.29
CA GLN A 80 14.43 -3.97 7.01
C GLN A 80 13.89 -4.80 8.17
N LYS A 81 12.77 -4.38 8.77
CA LYS A 81 12.10 -5.10 9.86
C LYS A 81 11.04 -6.10 9.38
N GLY A 82 10.90 -6.26 8.05
CA GLY A 82 10.05 -7.26 7.43
C GLY A 82 8.62 -6.81 7.14
N LEU A 83 8.27 -5.55 7.41
CA LEU A 83 7.00 -4.99 6.95
C LEU A 83 7.07 -4.77 5.45
N LYS A 84 5.96 -5.03 4.75
CA LYS A 84 5.86 -4.75 3.32
C LYS A 84 5.50 -3.29 3.08
N VAL A 85 6.40 -2.56 2.43
CA VAL A 85 6.17 -1.15 2.12
C VAL A 85 5.21 -1.04 0.94
N MET A 86 4.07 -0.40 1.19
CA MET A 86 3.00 -0.23 0.21
C MET A 86 2.87 1.23 -0.21
N MET A 87 2.94 1.49 -1.52
CA MET A 87 2.76 2.83 -2.09
C MET A 87 1.60 2.89 -3.09
N GLY A 88 1.05 4.09 -3.28
CA GLY A 88 -0.05 4.31 -4.22
C GLY A 88 0.43 4.28 -5.66
N ALA A 89 -0.13 3.40 -6.47
CA ALA A 89 0.06 3.34 -7.92
C ALA A 89 -0.15 4.71 -8.63
N PRO A 90 -1.11 5.57 -8.22
CA PRO A 90 -1.27 6.88 -8.85
C PRO A 90 -0.03 7.79 -8.72
N ASN A 91 0.75 7.64 -7.64
CA ASN A 91 1.98 8.42 -7.42
C ASN A 91 3.11 8.00 -8.38
N ILE A 92 3.14 6.73 -8.82
CA ILE A 92 4.05 6.25 -9.86
C ILE A 92 3.66 6.85 -11.22
N ILE A 93 2.37 6.82 -11.56
CA ILE A 93 1.86 7.34 -12.84
C ILE A 93 2.17 8.84 -12.98
N ARG A 94 1.89 9.61 -11.93
CA ARG A 94 2.11 11.07 -11.92
C ARG A 94 3.58 11.49 -11.88
N GLY A 95 4.49 10.60 -11.45
CA GLY A 95 5.91 10.91 -11.31
C GLY A 95 6.26 11.77 -10.07
N GLY A 96 5.37 11.81 -9.06
CA GLY A 96 5.58 12.58 -7.83
C GLY A 96 4.44 12.37 -6.81
N SER A 97 4.69 12.74 -5.54
CA SER A 97 3.68 12.70 -4.47
C SER A 97 2.80 13.96 -4.48
N HIS A 98 1.51 13.84 -4.17
CA HIS A 98 0.58 14.98 -4.14
C HIS A 98 0.86 15.95 -2.97
N SER A 99 1.51 15.48 -1.90
CA SER A 99 1.66 16.18 -0.62
C SER A 99 3.08 16.63 -0.29
N GLY A 100 4.08 16.36 -1.14
CA GLY A 100 5.50 16.61 -0.83
C GLY A 100 6.17 15.53 0.02
N ASN A 101 5.44 14.46 0.36
CA ASN A 101 5.98 13.24 1.00
C ASN A 101 6.90 12.47 0.03
N ILE A 102 7.61 11.46 0.54
CA ILE A 102 8.52 10.65 -0.27
C ILE A 102 7.84 10.06 -1.51
N ALA A 103 8.51 10.14 -2.67
CA ALA A 103 7.96 9.65 -3.93
C ALA A 103 8.03 8.11 -4.01
N ALA A 104 6.96 7.47 -4.47
CA ALA A 104 6.91 6.02 -4.65
C ALA A 104 8.01 5.51 -5.60
N SER A 105 8.35 6.28 -6.64
CA SER A 105 9.43 5.95 -7.57
C SER A 105 10.81 6.01 -6.93
N HIS A 106 11.01 6.87 -5.93
CA HIS A 106 12.27 6.90 -5.18
C HIS A 106 12.41 5.63 -4.33
N LEU A 107 11.36 5.24 -3.61
CA LEU A 107 11.37 3.98 -2.84
C LEU A 107 11.56 2.74 -3.72
N ALA A 108 11.03 2.76 -4.94
CA ALA A 108 11.29 1.71 -5.92
C ALA A 108 12.78 1.67 -6.31
N LYS A 109 13.39 2.81 -6.65
CA LYS A 109 14.82 2.89 -7.01
C LYS A 109 15.75 2.46 -5.89
N GLU A 110 15.38 2.76 -4.65
CA GLU A 110 16.11 2.34 -3.44
C GLU A 110 15.86 0.85 -3.08
N GLY A 111 15.02 0.13 -3.84
CA GLY A 111 14.73 -1.29 -3.62
C GLY A 111 13.83 -1.58 -2.41
N VAL A 112 13.12 -0.56 -1.91
CA VAL A 112 12.35 -0.62 -0.66
C VAL A 112 10.85 -0.82 -0.92
N LEU A 113 10.37 -0.57 -2.15
CA LEU A 113 8.97 -0.74 -2.53
C LEU A 113 8.60 -2.22 -2.71
N ASP A 114 7.64 -2.72 -1.92
CA ASP A 114 7.16 -4.10 -1.99
C ASP A 114 5.81 -4.24 -2.71
N ILE A 115 4.88 -3.32 -2.48
CA ILE A 115 3.48 -3.41 -2.90
C ILE A 115 3.02 -2.10 -3.54
N LEU A 116 2.24 -2.21 -4.62
CA LEU A 116 1.44 -1.10 -5.15
C LEU A 116 -0.04 -1.31 -4.82
N SER A 117 -0.69 -0.26 -4.31
CA SER A 117 -2.14 -0.19 -4.13
C SER A 117 -2.75 0.75 -5.17
N SER A 118 -3.95 0.46 -5.67
CA SER A 118 -4.61 1.35 -6.64
C SER A 118 -5.00 2.70 -6.04
N ASP A 119 -5.15 2.76 -4.71
CA ASP A 119 -5.58 3.94 -3.97
C ASP A 119 -6.85 4.54 -4.61
N TYR A 120 -6.97 5.86 -4.66
CA TYR A 120 -8.10 6.59 -5.23
C TYR A 120 -8.29 6.44 -6.76
N TYR A 121 -7.42 5.71 -7.48
CA TYR A 121 -7.54 5.54 -8.93
C TYR A 121 -7.36 4.07 -9.37
N PRO A 122 -8.46 3.27 -9.35
CA PRO A 122 -8.46 1.82 -9.62
C PRO A 122 -7.71 1.39 -10.89
N SER A 123 -7.81 2.14 -11.99
CA SER A 123 -7.21 1.77 -13.28
C SER A 123 -5.69 2.01 -13.36
N SER A 124 -5.07 2.58 -12.31
CA SER A 124 -3.62 2.87 -12.31
C SER A 124 -2.72 1.65 -12.10
N LEU A 125 -3.24 0.55 -11.54
CA LEU A 125 -2.40 -0.48 -10.92
C LEU A 125 -1.45 -1.18 -11.91
N LEU A 126 -2.00 -1.71 -13.01
CA LEU A 126 -1.21 -2.40 -14.03
C LEU A 126 -0.28 -1.44 -14.79
N ALA A 127 -0.74 -0.22 -15.06
CA ALA A 127 0.07 0.81 -15.69
C ALA A 127 1.25 1.22 -14.79
N ALA A 128 1.03 1.33 -13.47
CA ALA A 128 2.07 1.68 -12.51
C ALA A 128 3.11 0.57 -12.40
N ALA A 129 2.68 -0.69 -12.34
CA ALA A 129 3.60 -1.83 -12.37
C ALA A 129 4.46 -1.80 -13.64
N MET A 130 3.85 -1.65 -14.82
CA MET A 130 4.61 -1.53 -16.07
C MET A 130 5.61 -0.37 -16.06
N LYS A 131 5.22 0.78 -15.49
CA LYS A 131 6.09 1.96 -15.38
C LYS A 131 7.33 1.71 -14.49
N LEU A 132 7.27 0.81 -13.51
CA LEU A 132 8.46 0.43 -12.73
C LEU A 132 9.56 -0.24 -13.59
N THR A 133 9.20 -0.75 -14.77
CA THR A 133 10.17 -1.34 -15.71
C THR A 133 10.89 -0.31 -16.58
N GLU A 134 10.53 0.97 -16.48
CA GLU A 134 11.24 2.04 -17.17
C GLU A 134 12.70 2.10 -16.69
N PRO A 135 13.67 2.41 -17.58
CA PRO A 135 15.10 2.36 -17.24
C PRO A 135 15.52 3.23 -16.06
N ASP A 136 14.75 4.27 -15.73
CA ASP A 136 15.05 5.16 -14.61
C ASP A 136 14.71 4.53 -13.25
N VAL A 137 13.81 3.54 -13.20
CA VAL A 137 13.47 2.76 -12.00
C VAL A 137 14.18 1.41 -12.01
N GLY A 138 14.14 0.70 -13.14
CA GLY A 138 14.99 -0.47 -13.39
C GLY A 138 14.46 -1.82 -12.89
N PHE A 139 13.17 -1.96 -12.56
CA PHE A 139 12.63 -3.28 -12.21
C PHE A 139 12.56 -4.17 -13.45
N SER A 140 12.86 -5.46 -13.28
CA SER A 140 12.46 -6.45 -14.28
C SER A 140 10.93 -6.59 -14.31
N LEU A 141 10.39 -7.06 -15.44
CA LEU A 141 8.94 -7.27 -15.55
C LEU A 141 8.37 -8.18 -14.45
N PRO A 142 9.01 -9.32 -14.09
CA PRO A 142 8.53 -10.14 -12.97
C PRO A 142 8.54 -9.42 -11.61
N GLU A 143 9.56 -8.62 -11.31
CA GLU A 143 9.62 -7.83 -10.06
C GLU A 143 8.49 -6.80 -10.00
N ALA A 144 8.30 -6.06 -11.09
CA ALA A 144 7.23 -5.08 -11.23
C ALA A 144 5.83 -5.71 -11.04
N ILE A 145 5.54 -6.81 -11.74
CA ILE A 145 4.24 -7.48 -11.64
C ILE A 145 4.03 -8.10 -10.25
N ARG A 146 5.10 -8.51 -9.56
CA ARG A 146 5.01 -9.06 -8.20
C ARG A 146 4.41 -8.06 -7.20
N THR A 147 4.70 -6.76 -7.38
CA THR A 147 4.18 -5.68 -6.51
C THR A 147 2.66 -5.55 -6.51
N VAL A 148 1.98 -6.09 -7.53
CA VAL A 148 0.52 -6.03 -7.72
C VAL A 148 -0.14 -7.41 -7.76
N SER A 149 0.62 -8.48 -7.51
CA SER A 149 0.11 -9.86 -7.58
C SER A 149 0.54 -10.69 -6.37
N LYS A 150 1.71 -11.34 -6.43
CA LYS A 150 2.17 -12.28 -5.41
C LYS A 150 2.47 -11.62 -4.07
N THR A 151 3.22 -10.51 -4.04
CA THR A 151 3.60 -9.85 -2.77
C THR A 151 2.37 -9.45 -1.95
N PRO A 152 1.38 -8.69 -2.49
CA PRO A 152 0.20 -8.34 -1.69
C PRO A 152 -0.59 -9.58 -1.27
N ALA A 153 -0.75 -10.59 -2.14
CA ALA A 153 -1.47 -11.82 -1.80
C ALA A 153 -0.82 -12.57 -0.62
N GLU A 154 0.48 -12.83 -0.67
CA GLU A 154 1.23 -13.52 0.40
C GLU A 154 1.19 -12.71 1.70
N THR A 155 1.30 -11.38 1.60
CA THR A 155 1.32 -10.49 2.78
C THR A 155 0.03 -10.54 3.58
N VAL A 156 -1.11 -10.73 2.90
CA VAL A 156 -2.41 -10.88 3.56
C VAL A 156 -2.84 -12.34 3.77
N GLY A 157 -1.93 -13.30 3.57
CA GLY A 157 -2.18 -14.73 3.80
C GLY A 157 -2.98 -15.44 2.70
N LEU A 158 -3.11 -14.85 1.51
CA LEU A 158 -3.77 -15.46 0.36
C LEU A 158 -2.77 -16.31 -0.45
N CYS A 159 -2.63 -17.57 -0.06
CA CYS A 159 -1.72 -18.53 -0.71
C CYS A 159 -2.30 -19.22 -1.96
N ASP A 160 -3.54 -18.90 -2.34
CA ASP A 160 -4.29 -19.53 -3.44
C ASP A 160 -4.21 -18.74 -4.77
N ARG A 161 -3.52 -17.60 -4.79
CA ARG A 161 -3.46 -16.67 -5.94
C ARG A 161 -2.16 -15.86 -6.00
N GLY A 162 -2.04 -15.02 -7.02
CA GLY A 162 -0.95 -14.06 -7.17
C GLY A 162 0.25 -14.58 -7.98
N GLU A 163 0.26 -15.87 -8.37
CA GLU A 163 1.31 -16.47 -9.17
C GLU A 163 0.73 -17.41 -10.23
N ILE A 164 1.36 -17.46 -11.41
CA ILE A 164 1.02 -18.44 -12.44
C ILE A 164 1.73 -19.74 -12.11
N LYS A 165 1.07 -20.60 -11.34
CA LYS A 165 1.60 -21.88 -10.88
C LYS A 165 0.48 -22.91 -10.77
N ALA A 166 0.78 -24.16 -11.14
CA ALA A 166 -0.16 -25.26 -10.98
C ALA A 166 -0.59 -25.42 -9.51
N GLY A 167 -1.89 -25.62 -9.27
CA GLY A 167 -2.49 -25.73 -7.94
C GLY A 167 -3.06 -24.42 -7.38
N LEU A 168 -2.81 -23.28 -8.01
CA LEU A 168 -3.41 -21.98 -7.64
C LEU A 168 -4.66 -21.68 -8.49
N PHE A 169 -5.42 -20.67 -8.09
CA PHE A 169 -6.53 -20.18 -8.89
C PHE A 169 -6.05 -19.68 -10.25
N ALA A 170 -6.77 -20.09 -11.30
CA ALA A 170 -6.55 -19.63 -12.66
C ALA A 170 -7.16 -18.23 -12.89
N ASP A 171 -6.74 -17.27 -12.07
CA ASP A 171 -7.03 -15.85 -12.20
C ASP A 171 -5.92 -15.21 -13.05
N LEU A 172 -6.22 -14.94 -14.32
CA LEU A 172 -5.22 -14.54 -15.32
C LEU A 172 -5.66 -13.27 -16.04
N ILE A 173 -4.68 -12.45 -16.42
CA ILE A 173 -4.89 -11.28 -17.27
C ILE A 173 -3.92 -11.40 -18.44
N GLN A 174 -4.44 -11.46 -19.67
CA GLN A 174 -3.63 -11.37 -20.87
C GLN A 174 -3.44 -9.91 -21.24
N VAL A 175 -2.19 -9.47 -21.26
CA VAL A 175 -1.82 -8.08 -21.49
C VAL A 175 -0.91 -7.98 -22.72
N ARG A 176 -1.11 -6.95 -23.53
CA ARG A 176 -0.19 -6.55 -24.60
C ARG A 176 0.29 -5.14 -24.32
N ALA A 177 1.60 -4.91 -24.37
CA ALA A 177 2.14 -3.55 -24.39
C ALA A 177 1.85 -2.89 -25.74
N HIS A 178 1.24 -1.71 -25.73
CA HIS A 178 0.99 -0.90 -26.92
C HIS A 178 1.36 0.55 -26.61
N HIS A 179 2.36 1.08 -27.32
CA HIS A 179 2.92 2.42 -27.08
C HIS A 179 3.25 2.69 -25.60
N GLY A 180 3.84 1.72 -24.90
CA GLY A 180 4.20 1.85 -23.48
C GLY A 180 3.05 1.66 -22.50
N HIS A 181 1.81 1.47 -22.96
CA HIS A 181 0.65 1.24 -22.12
C HIS A 181 0.22 -0.24 -22.12
N PRO A 182 -0.18 -0.80 -20.96
CA PRO A 182 -0.73 -2.14 -20.92
C PRO A 182 -2.18 -2.14 -21.42
N LEU A 183 -2.44 -2.89 -22.50
CA LEU A 183 -3.79 -3.18 -22.99
C LEU A 183 -4.20 -4.58 -22.57
N ILE A 184 -5.32 -4.67 -21.86
CA ILE A 184 -5.93 -5.94 -21.45
C ILE A 184 -6.70 -6.51 -22.63
N HIS A 185 -6.37 -7.75 -23.03
CA HIS A 185 -7.07 -8.48 -24.10
C HIS A 185 -8.12 -9.44 -23.55
N GLN A 186 -7.77 -10.16 -22.49
CA GLN A 186 -8.62 -11.20 -21.91
C GLN A 186 -8.41 -11.26 -20.41
N VAL A 187 -9.48 -11.57 -19.67
CA VAL A 187 -9.42 -11.79 -18.22
C VAL A 187 -10.09 -13.11 -17.89
N TRP A 188 -9.44 -13.90 -17.06
CA TRP A 188 -9.99 -15.13 -16.50
C TRP A 188 -10.10 -15.00 -14.99
N LYS A 189 -11.20 -15.52 -14.45
CA LYS A 189 -11.41 -15.74 -13.02
C LYS A 189 -11.69 -17.22 -12.81
N GLN A 190 -10.83 -17.89 -12.04
CA GLN A 190 -10.88 -19.32 -11.76
C GLN A 190 -11.06 -20.16 -13.04
N GLY A 191 -10.30 -19.81 -14.09
CA GLY A 191 -10.30 -20.51 -15.37
C GLY A 191 -11.46 -20.15 -16.30
N ARG A 192 -12.42 -19.34 -15.85
CA ARG A 192 -13.54 -18.86 -16.69
C ARG A 192 -13.20 -17.50 -17.26
N ARG A 193 -13.30 -17.36 -18.58
CA ARG A 193 -13.12 -16.06 -19.23
C ARG A 193 -14.29 -15.14 -18.86
N VAL A 194 -13.99 -13.92 -18.41
CA VAL A 194 -14.95 -12.90 -17.98
C VAL A 194 -14.85 -11.59 -18.77
N PHE A 195 -13.82 -11.45 -19.60
CA PHE A 195 -13.57 -10.38 -20.56
C PHE A 195 -12.78 -10.96 -21.75
#